data_AF-A0AAV2CM65-F1
#
_entry.id   AF-A0AAV2CM65-F1
#
_cell.length_a   1.000
_cell.length_b   1.000
_cell.length_c   1.000
_cell.angle_alpha   90.00
_cell.angle_beta   90.00
_cell.angle_gamma   90.00
#
_symmetry.space_group_name_H-M   'P 1'
#
loop_
_entity.id
_entity.type
_entity.pdbx_description
1 polymer ?
#
loop_
_entity_poly.entity_id
_entity_poly.type
_entity_poly.pdbx_seq_one_letter_code
_entity_poly.pdbx_strand_id
1 'polypeptide(L)' 'MESTNSEAEKCRNFLEKVKQTVYIDTLPPQANESVLKTGLDKFGDVNNISFIPNLMDPRNNIALCIG' A
#
# COMPACT_ATOMS: atom_id res chain seq x y z
N MET A 1 22.52 -24.88 -16.56
CA MET A 1 22.75 -23.70 -15.68
C MET A 1 21.64 -22.71 -15.96
N GLU A 2 20.46 -22.89 -15.36
CA GLU A 2 19.28 -22.06 -15.64
C GLU A 2 18.33 -22.06 -14.43
N SER A 3 18.89 -21.79 -13.26
CA SER A 3 18.10 -21.77 -12.01
C SER A 3 18.46 -20.62 -11.08
N THR A 4 19.47 -19.81 -11.43
CA THR A 4 19.86 -18.63 -10.65
C THR A 4 19.40 -17.32 -11.28
N ASN A 5 19.07 -17.30 -12.58
CA ASN A 5 18.63 -16.08 -13.27
C ASN A 5 17.19 -15.69 -12.87
N SER A 6 16.29 -16.67 -12.69
CA SER A 6 14.89 -16.45 -12.29
C SER A 6 14.75 -15.76 -10.93
N GLU A 7 15.46 -16.25 -9.90
CA GLU A 7 15.30 -15.72 -8.54
C GLU A 7 16.00 -14.36 -8.38
N ALA A 8 17.14 -14.17 -9.04
CA ALA A 8 17.82 -12.88 -9.10
C ALA A 8 16.96 -11.83 -9.81
N GLU A 9 16.29 -12.20 -10.91
CA GLU A 9 15.40 -11.31 -11.64
C GLU A 9 14.14 -10.98 -10.83
N LYS A 10 13.51 -11.96 -10.17
CA LYS A 10 12.39 -11.73 -9.25
C LYS A 10 12.79 -10.79 -8.10
N CYS A 11 13.96 -11.00 -7.50
CA CYS A 11 14.48 -10.14 -6.45
C CYS A 11 14.71 -8.71 -6.96
N ARG A 12 15.33 -8.55 -8.14
CA ARG A 12 15.52 -7.23 -8.77
C ARG A 12 14.19 -6.53 -9.02
N ASN A 13 13.21 -7.22 -9.59
CA ASN A 13 11.89 -6.66 -9.87
C ASN A 13 11.15 -6.27 -8.57
N PHE A 14 11.30 -7.07 -7.51
CA PHE A 14 10.77 -6.74 -6.19
C PHE A 14 11.42 -5.48 -5.61
N LEU A 15 12.76 -5.38 -5.66
CA LEU A 15 13.47 -4.21 -5.15
C LEU A 15 13.09 -2.92 -5.90
N GLU A 16 12.96 -2.97 -7.22
CA GLU A 16 12.50 -1.83 -8.01
C GLU A 16 11.06 -1.42 -7.64
N LYS A 17 10.16 -2.39 -7.43
CA LYS A 17 8.81 -2.13 -6.94
C LYS A 17 8.81 -1.50 -5.54
N VAL A 18 9.66 -1.99 -4.63
CA VAL A 18 9.77 -1.47 -3.26
C VAL A 18 10.25 -0.01 -3.26
N LYS A 19 11.21 0.36 -4.12
CA LYS A 19 11.69 1.75 -4.25
C LYS A 19 10.60 2.75 -4.64
N GLN A 20 9.61 2.30 -5.39
CA GLN A 20 8.48 3.12 -5.85
C GLN A 20 7.28 3.06 -4.89
N THR A 21 7.35 2.28 -3.81
CA THR A 21 6.27 2.12 -2.84
C THR A 21 6.48 3.10 -1.68
N VAL A 22 5.49 3.93 -1.40
CA VAL A 22 5.51 4.91 -0.30
C VAL A 22 4.53 4.49 0.78
N TYR A 23 4.96 4.50 2.04
CA TYR A 23 4.10 4.35 3.20
C TYR A 23 3.64 5.73 3.68
N ILE A 24 2.34 5.91 3.86
CA ILE A 24 1.74 7.16 4.34
C ILE A 24 0.88 6.82 5.55
N ASP A 25 1.20 7.42 6.70
CA ASP A 25 0.46 7.26 7.94
C ASP A 25 -0.37 8.51 8.26
N THR A 26 -1.27 8.41 9.23
CA THR A 26 -2.09 9.51 9.74
C THR A 26 -2.98 10.11 8.65
N LEU A 27 -3.57 9.24 7.83
CA LEU A 27 -4.55 9.66 6.85
C LEU A 27 -5.82 10.17 7.54
N PRO A 28 -6.48 11.20 6.96
CA PRO A 28 -7.82 11.59 7.41
C PRO A 28 -8.78 10.39 7.38
N PRO A 29 -9.76 10.29 8.29
CA PRO A 29 -10.73 9.18 8.29
C PRO A 29 -11.55 9.06 6.99
N GLN A 30 -11.64 10.15 6.24
CA GLN A 30 -12.37 10.22 4.96
C GLN A 30 -11.46 9.94 3.75
N ALA A 31 -10.17 9.66 3.95
CA ALA A 31 -9.26 9.34 2.86
C ALA A 31 -9.66 8.03 2.21
N ASN A 32 -9.95 8.09 0.92
CA ASN A 32 -10.24 6.94 0.07
C ASN A 32 -9.33 6.96 -1.16
N GLU A 33 -9.38 5.90 -1.96
CA GLU A 33 -8.49 5.74 -3.11
C GLU A 33 -8.54 6.93 -4.08
N SER A 34 -9.72 7.48 -4.35
CA SER A 34 -9.89 8.62 -5.28
C SER A 34 -9.25 9.89 -4.74
N VAL A 35 -9.44 10.19 -3.44
CA VAL A 35 -8.83 11.34 -2.77
C VAL A 35 -7.30 11.21 -2.78
N LEU A 36 -6.78 10.02 -2.47
CA LEU A 36 -5.34 9.77 -2.47
C LEU A 36 -4.73 9.87 -3.87
N LYS A 37 -5.35 9.24 -4.89
CA LYS A 37 -4.92 9.36 -6.29
C LYS A 37 -4.85 10.82 -6.73
N THR A 38 -5.94 11.56 -6.51
CA THR A 38 -6.00 12.99 -6.90
C THR A 38 -4.96 13.84 -6.17
N GLY A 39 -4.72 13.57 -4.88
CA GLY A 39 -3.73 14.29 -4.09
C GLY A 39 -2.28 13.97 -4.51
N LEU A 40 -2.02 12.73 -4.91
CA LEU A 40 -0.69 12.23 -5.24
C LEU A 40 -0.33 12.37 -6.73
N ASP A 41 -1.30 12.58 -7.62
CA ASP A 41 -1.13 12.76 -9.07
C ASP A 41 -0.10 13.85 -9.43
N LYS A 42 0.06 14.85 -8.55
CA LYS A 42 1.04 15.92 -8.71
C LYS A 42 2.50 15.49 -8.54
N PHE A 43 2.74 14.37 -7.88
CA PHE A 43 4.07 13.83 -7.61
C PHE A 43 4.45 12.69 -8.57
N GLY A 44 3.45 12.06 -9.20
CA GLY A 44 3.63 10.99 -10.16
C GLY A 44 2.36 10.17 -10.35
N ASP A 45 2.40 9.24 -11.31
CA ASP A 45 1.31 8.31 -11.56
C ASP A 45 1.17 7.30 -10.41
N VAL A 46 -0.06 7.07 -9.96
CA VAL A 46 -0.37 6.18 -8.83
C VAL A 46 -0.99 4.90 -9.34
N ASN A 47 -0.13 3.91 -9.61
CA ASN A 47 -0.53 2.64 -10.21
C ASN A 47 -1.31 1.73 -9.24
N ASN A 48 -1.09 1.82 -7.93
CA ASN A 48 -1.75 0.97 -6.94
C ASN A 48 -1.81 1.63 -5.56
N ILE A 49 -2.92 1.42 -4.85
CA ILE A 49 -3.10 1.86 -3.45
C ILE A 49 -3.55 0.65 -2.63
N SER A 50 -2.93 0.45 -1.46
CA SER A 50 -3.32 -0.58 -0.51
C SER A 50 -3.52 0.05 0.86
N PHE A 51 -4.69 -0.17 1.46
CA PHE A 51 -4.99 0.31 2.80
C PHE A 51 -4.60 -0.77 3.82
N ILE A 52 -3.79 -0.37 4.79
CA ILE A 52 -3.47 -1.20 5.95
C ILE A 52 -4.41 -0.74 7.08
N PRO A 53 -5.38 -1.56 7.50
CA PRO A 53 -6.31 -1.17 8.56
C PRO A 53 -5.55 -1.05 9.90
N ASN A 54 -5.80 0.04 10.63
CA ASN A 54 -5.32 0.14 12.00
C ASN A 54 -6.21 -0.71 12.92
N LEU A 55 -5.75 -1.91 13.25
CA LEU A 55 -6.46 -2.84 14.13
C LEU A 55 -6.47 -2.40 15.59
N MET A 56 -5.70 -1.39 15.98
CA MET A 56 -5.72 -0.82 17.33
C MET A 56 -6.66 0.39 17.43
N ASP A 57 -7.17 0.89 16.30
CA ASP A 57 -8.13 1.98 16.30
C ASP A 57 -9.51 1.44 16.73
N PRO A 58 -10.11 1.95 17.81
CA PRO A 58 -11.43 1.51 18.25
C PRO A 58 -12.52 1.74 17.19
N ARG A 59 -12.33 2.68 16.25
CA ARG A 59 -13.23 2.92 15.11
C ARG A 59 -13.18 1.82 14.06
N ASN A 60 -12.11 1.02 14.01
CA ASN A 60 -11.98 -0.13 13.12
C ASN A 60 -12.40 -1.44 13.79
N ASN A 61 -12.54 -1.47 15.12
CA ASN A 61 -12.89 -2.65 15.93
C ASN A 61 -14.39 -2.87 16.16
N ILE A 62 -15.26 -2.03 15.58
CA ILE A 62 -16.72 -2.09 15.78
C ILE A 62 -17.39 -3.36 15.20
N ALA A 63 -16.65 -4.23 14.51
CA ALA A 63 -17.19 -5.47 13.94
C ALA A 63 -17.04 -6.71 14.85
N LEU A 64 -16.32 -6.65 15.98
CA LEU A 64 -16.04 -7.86 16.78
C LEU A 64 -17.02 -8.10 17.95
N CYS A 65 -17.94 -7.17 18.21
CA CYS A 65 -18.93 -7.31 19.29
C CYS A 65 -20.36 -7.01 18.78
N ILE A 66 -20.90 -7.91 17.96
CA ILE A 66 -22.35 -8.14 17.89
C ILE A 66 -22.59 -9.55 18.42
N GLY A 67 -23.48 -9.64 19.41
CA GLY A 67 -23.64 -10.76 20.34
C GLY A 67 -24.15 -12.06 19.76
#